data_AF-A0A2S9FR62-F1
#
_entry.id   AF-A0A2S9FR62-F1
#
_cell.length_a   1.000
_cell.length_b   1.000
_cell.length_c   1.000
_cell.angle_alpha   90.00
_cell.angle_beta   90.00
_cell.angle_gamma   90.00
#
_symmetry.space_group_name_H-M   'P 1'
#
loop_
_entity.id
_entity.type
_entity.pdbx_description
1 polymer ?
#
loop_
_entity_poly.entity_id
_entity_poly.type
_entity_poly.pdbx_seq_one_letter_code
_entity_poly.pdbx_strand_id
1 'polypeptide(L)'
;RRRLNAHRHISIANRHRNQAAREEIRVRCWRNDFRRWREFFHGAPTTVKPSTSPYARFVNDPIEPEELEPNWQPPPLQLSDPDEPPPF
;
A
#
# COMPACT_ATOMS: atom_id res chain seq x y z
N ARG A 1 -21.39 17.94 24.58
CA ARG A 1 -20.04 17.35 24.39
C ARG A 1 -20.06 15.96 23.72
N ARG A 2 -20.96 15.02 24.06
CA ARG A 2 -21.01 13.66 23.43
C ARG A 2 -21.19 13.64 21.90
N ARG A 3 -22.12 14.43 21.33
CA ARG A 3 -22.33 14.51 19.86
C ARG A 3 -21.08 14.94 19.07
N LEU A 4 -20.36 15.96 19.56
CA LEU A 4 -19.14 16.46 18.92
C LEU A 4 -18.02 15.41 18.87
N ASN A 5 -17.86 14.59 19.92
CA ASN A 5 -16.88 13.50 19.92
C ASN A 5 -17.25 12.42 18.91
N ALA A 6 -18.52 12.01 18.83
CA ALA A 6 -18.98 11.01 17.85
C ALA A 6 -18.70 11.42 16.40
N HIS A 7 -18.93 12.69 16.04
CA HIS A 7 -18.63 13.20 14.70
C HIS A 7 -17.12 13.24 14.38
N ARG A 8 -16.26 13.49 15.38
CA ARG A 8 -14.80 13.49 15.19
C ARG A 8 -14.27 12.09 14.85
N HIS A 9 -14.75 11.04 15.52
CA HIS A 9 -14.32 9.67 15.21
C HIS A 9 -14.68 9.25 13.78
N ILE A 10 -15.89 9.58 13.32
CA ILE A 10 -16.33 9.31 11.94
C ILE A 10 -15.43 10.07 10.93
N SER A 11 -15.07 11.31 11.24
CA SER A 11 -14.18 12.12 10.39
C SER A 11 -12.77 11.52 10.29
N ILE A 12 -12.22 11.01 11.40
CA ILE A 12 -10.89 10.37 11.44
C ILE A 12 -10.89 9.05 10.67
N ALA A 13 -11.90 8.20 10.88
CA ALA A 13 -12.02 6.92 10.18
C ALA A 13 -12.13 7.11 8.66
N ASN A 14 -12.95 8.07 8.21
CA ASN A 14 -13.08 8.38 6.78
C ASN A 14 -11.79 8.98 6.19
N ARG A 15 -11.11 9.85 6.93
CA ARG A 15 -9.82 10.41 6.51
C ARG A 15 -8.78 9.31 6.36
N HIS A 16 -8.68 8.41 7.35
CA HIS A 16 -7.77 7.28 7.31
C HIS A 16 -8.06 6.38 6.10
N ARG A 17 -9.32 5.99 5.88
CA ARG A 17 -9.71 5.19 4.71
C ARG A 17 -9.30 5.84 3.40
N ASN A 18 -9.60 7.13 3.23
CA ASN A 18 -9.27 7.85 2.00
C ASN A 18 -7.75 8.01 1.80
N GLN A 19 -7.00 8.26 2.87
CA GLN A 19 -5.55 8.38 2.81
C GLN A 19 -4.91 7.04 2.46
N ALA A 20 -5.31 5.97 3.15
CA ALA A 20 -4.81 4.64 2.89
C ALA A 20 -5.15 4.18 1.47
N ALA A 21 -6.34 4.49 0.95
CA ALA A 21 -6.71 4.20 -0.44
C ALA A 21 -5.77 4.91 -1.44
N ARG A 22 -5.47 6.19 -1.21
CA ARG A 22 -4.57 6.97 -2.06
C ARG A 22 -3.14 6.41 -2.03
N GLU A 23 -2.64 6.05 -0.85
CA GLU A 23 -1.32 5.45 -0.72
C GLU A 23 -1.25 4.07 -1.36
N GLU A 24 -2.29 3.24 -1.23
CA GLU A 24 -2.34 1.93 -1.90
C GLU A 24 -2.27 2.08 -3.42
N ILE A 25 -3.09 2.95 -4.02
CA ILE A 25 -3.05 3.23 -5.47
C ILE A 25 -1.65 3.69 -5.87
N ARG A 26 -1.09 4.66 -5.14
CA ARG A 26 0.25 5.20 -5.40
C ARG A 26 1.31 4.11 -5.38
N VAL A 27 1.28 3.21 -4.39
CA VAL A 27 2.24 2.12 -4.25
C VAL A 27 2.09 1.11 -5.39
N ARG A 28 0.86 0.79 -5.82
CA ARG A 28 0.61 -0.09 -6.98
C ARG A 28 1.19 0.49 -8.27
N CYS A 29 0.89 1.76 -8.56
CA CYS A 29 1.44 2.46 -9.72
C CYS A 29 2.97 2.46 -9.66
N TRP A 30 3.57 2.78 -8.51
CA TRP A 30 5.02 2.75 -8.33
C TRP A 30 5.63 1.36 -8.59
N ARG A 31 5.04 0.29 -8.06
CA ARG A 31 5.52 -1.09 -8.30
C ARG A 31 5.41 -1.46 -9.78
N ASN A 32 4.31 -1.11 -10.43
CA ASN A 32 4.08 -1.37 -11.84
C ASN A 32 5.08 -0.62 -12.73
N ASP A 33 5.30 0.67 -12.46
CA ASP A 33 6.32 1.44 -13.17
C ASP A 33 7.72 0.88 -12.93
N PHE A 34 8.04 0.48 -11.69
CA PHE A 34 9.31 -0.18 -11.40
C PHE A 34 9.51 -1.46 -12.23
N ARG A 35 8.46 -2.29 -12.39
CA ARG A 35 8.49 -3.48 -13.25
C ARG A 35 8.79 -3.11 -14.71
N ARG A 36 8.10 -2.09 -15.24
CA ARG A 36 8.32 -1.57 -16.60
C ARG A 36 9.74 -1.06 -16.80
N TRP A 37 10.26 -0.27 -15.86
CA TRP A 37 11.62 0.25 -15.91
C TRP A 37 12.67 -0.86 -15.84
N ARG A 38 12.45 -1.87 -15.00
CA ARG A 38 13.34 -3.02 -14.94
C ARG A 38 13.42 -3.71 -16.30
N GLU A 39 12.28 -4.01 -16.92
CA GLU A 39 12.26 -4.66 -18.24
C GLU A 39 12.98 -3.80 -19.29
N PHE A 40 12.71 -2.49 -19.30
CA PHE A 40 13.37 -1.54 -20.20
C PHE A 40 14.90 -1.54 -20.05
N PHE A 41 15.43 -1.43 -18.83
CA PHE A 41 16.87 -1.35 -18.61
C PHE A 41 17.61 -2.69 -18.74
N HIS A 42 16.95 -3.81 -18.41
CA HIS A 42 17.58 -5.13 -18.50
C HIS A 42 17.36 -5.82 -19.86
N GLY A 43 16.45 -5.29 -20.69
CA GLY A 43 16.17 -5.80 -22.03
C GLY A 43 15.46 -7.15 -22.06
N ALA A 44 14.90 -7.61 -20.93
CA ALA A 44 14.18 -8.87 -20.84
C ALA A 44 13.11 -8.83 -19.74
N PRO A 45 11.95 -9.48 -19.96
CA PRO A 45 10.91 -9.58 -18.95
C PRO A 45 11.37 -10.44 -17.76
N THR A 46 10.71 -10.25 -16.62
CA THR A 46 10.97 -11.01 -15.39
C THR A 46 10.65 -12.49 -15.51
N THR A 47 9.80 -12.88 -16.47
CA THR A 47 9.48 -14.28 -16.78
C THR A 47 10.67 -15.03 -17.41
N VAL A 48 11.51 -14.35 -18.19
CA VAL A 48 12.72 -14.93 -18.81
C VAL A 48 13.90 -14.82 -17.88
N LYS A 49 14.09 -13.66 -17.25
CA LYS A 49 15.17 -13.41 -16.30
C LYS A 49 14.58 -12.82 -15.02
N PRO A 50 14.27 -13.63 -14.00
CA PRO A 50 13.74 -13.13 -12.73
C PRO A 50 14.79 -12.33 -11.96
N SER A 51 14.33 -11.40 -11.13
CA SER A 51 15.15 -10.67 -10.17
C SER A 51 15.53 -11.57 -9.00
N THR A 52 16.80 -11.55 -8.60
CA THR A 52 17.31 -12.26 -7.42
C THR A 52 17.45 -11.35 -6.19
N SER A 53 17.15 -10.05 -6.34
CA SER A 53 17.29 -9.08 -5.25
C SER A 53 16.35 -9.41 -4.08
N PRO A 54 16.85 -9.50 -2.83
CA PRO A 54 16.00 -9.76 -1.68
C PRO A 54 15.09 -8.57 -1.34
N TYR A 55 15.43 -7.35 -1.79
CA TYR A 55 14.71 -6.12 -1.47
C TYR A 55 13.61 -5.78 -2.48
N ALA A 56 13.64 -6.37 -3.68
CA ALA A 56 12.71 -6.07 -4.77
C ALA A 56 12.05 -7.33 -5.33
N ARG A 57 11.62 -8.24 -4.45
CA ARG A 57 10.96 -9.49 -4.85
C ARG A 57 9.66 -9.26 -5.60
N PHE A 58 8.93 -8.20 -5.23
CA PHE A 58 7.65 -7.81 -5.85
C PHE A 58 7.72 -7.64 -7.38
N VAL A 59 8.92 -7.41 -7.90
CA VAL A 59 9.12 -7.18 -9.33
C VAL A 59 8.90 -8.45 -10.15
N ASN A 60 9.07 -9.62 -9.53
CA ASN A 60 8.81 -10.90 -10.19
C ASN A 60 7.31 -11.25 -10.26
N ASP A 61 6.49 -10.57 -9.45
CA ASP A 61 5.05 -10.75 -9.45
C ASP A 61 4.41 -10.03 -10.66
N PRO A 62 3.23 -10.49 -11.13
CA PRO A 62 2.52 -9.85 -12.22
C PRO A 62 2.11 -8.41 -11.89
N ILE A 63 1.76 -7.65 -12.94
CA ILE A 63 1.26 -6.28 -12.81
C ILE A 63 -0.03 -6.27 -12.00
N GLU A 64 -0.08 -5.39 -10.99
CA GLU A 64 -1.24 -5.21 -10.13
C GLU A 64 -2.26 -4.26 -10.81
N PRO A 65 -3.58 -4.48 -10.68
CA PRO A 65 -4.56 -3.51 -11.14
C PRO A 65 -4.42 -2.21 -10.35
N GLU A 66 -4.25 -1.10 -11.06
CA GLU A 66 -4.02 0.24 -10.46
C GLU A 66 -5.29 0.77 -9.76
N GLU A 67 -6.46 0.34 -10.20
CA GLU A 67 -7.73 0.66 -9.55
C GLU A 67 -7.94 -0.22 -8.31
N LEU A 68 -8.50 0.39 -7.26
CA LEU A 68 -8.92 -0.36 -6.08
C LEU A 68 -10.26 -1.03 -6.33
N GLU A 69 -10.43 -2.23 -5.77
CA GLU A 69 -11.74 -2.87 -5.77
C GLU A 69 -12.76 -2.04 -4.97
N PRO A 70 -14.04 -2.02 -5.38
CA PRO A 70 -15.07 -1.22 -4.71
C PRO A 70 -15.23 -1.52 -3.20
N ASN A 71 -14.96 -2.76 -2.80
CA ASN A 71 -15.01 -3.28 -1.43
C ASN A 71 -13.68 -3.20 -0.68
N TRP A 72 -12.65 -2.56 -1.25
CA TRP A 72 -11.35 -2.43 -0.60
C TRP A 72 -11.48 -1.76 0.77
N GLN A 73 -10.78 -2.31 1.77
CA GLN A 73 -10.69 -1.73 3.10
C GLN A 73 -9.22 -1.51 3.47
N PRO A 74 -8.91 -0.39 4.14
CA PRO A 74 -7.56 -0.16 4.61
C PRO A 74 -7.22 -1.18 5.71
N PRO A 75 -5.93 -1.51 5.88
CA PRO A 75 -5.50 -2.25 7.05
C PRO A 75 -5.94 -1.51 8.32
N PRO A 76 -6.30 -2.25 9.39
CA PRO A 76 -6.72 -1.62 10.64
C PRO A 76 -5.61 -0.68 11.13
N LEU A 77 -6.01 0.50 11.61
CA LEU A 77 -5.09 1.39 12.31
C LEU A 77 -4.49 0.61 13.47
N GLN A 78 -3.18 0.38 13.42
CA GLN A 78 -2.43 -0.02 14.61
C GLN A 78 -2.45 1.19 15.54
N LEU A 79 -3.47 1.25 16.39
CA LEU A 79 -3.45 2.09 17.58
C LEU A 79 -2.43 1.43 18.50
N SER A 80 -1.15 1.81 18.36
CA SER A 80 -0.19 1.55 19.41
C SER A 80 -0.76 2.15 20.69
N ASP A 81 -0.99 1.32 21.70
CA ASP A 81 -1.33 1.83 23.02
C ASP A 81 -0.19 2.78 23.41
N PRO A 82 -0.43 4.06 23.75
CA PRO A 82 0.65 4.97 24.13
C PRO A 82 1.50 4.45 25.30
N ASP A 83 0.95 3.53 26.09
CA ASP A 83 1.62 2.86 27.21
C ASP A 83 2.33 1.55 26.82
N GLU A 84 2.18 1.06 25.59
CA GLU A 84 2.86 -0.15 25.12
C GLU A 84 4.29 0.22 24.65
N PRO A 85 5.33 -0.28 25.36
CA PRO A 85 6.71 0.00 24.96
C PRO A 85 7.00 -0.62 23.58
N PRO A 86 7.87 -0.01 22.76
CA PRO A 86 8.18 -0.54 21.45
C PRO A 86 8.74 -1.97 21.57
N PRO A 87 8.38 -2.89 20.66
CA PRO A 87 8.97 -4.23 20.65
C PRO A 87 10.49 -4.13 20.42
N PHE A 88 11.24 -4.91 21.19
CA PHE A 88 12.71 -4.99 21.13
C PHE A 88 13.22 -5.61 19.83
#